data_AF-J9GJ34-F1
#
_entry.id   AF-J9GJ34-F1
#
_cell.length_a   1.000
_cell.length_b   1.000
_cell.length_c   1.000
_cell.angle_alpha   90.00
_cell.angle_beta   90.00
_cell.angle_gamma   90.00
#
_symmetry.space_group_name_H-M   'P 1'
#
loop_
_entity.id
_entity.type
_entity.pdbx_description
1 polymer ?
#
loop_
_entity_poly.entity_id
_entity_poly.type
_entity_poly.pdbx_seq_one_letter_code
_entity_poly.pdbx_strand_id
1 'polypeptide(L)'
;MSQAQLYLKVCYLGMIPSIMYNMGTGILRAVGDSRRPLYFLIAASITNIALDFLFVVVMHMGVLGVALGTILSQTVAAVLTMLSLIKTENCYRFEWMQMRFDGPVLTQIVRIGLPAGLQSVMYSLSNMVVQGSVNAFGTNVVAAYTAYGKIDSVFWMSMNSFGLAITTVVGQNFGARKYDRVKKVFGSVPALPFWALVYCWQWLCRLDIISIGSLYRMPKLLSLAWTFCISWDRYGLPTYWWKCSAVACVVPAILSFP
;
A
#
# COMPACT_ATOMS: atom_id res chain seq x y z
N MET A 1 -26.81 15.91 -4.24
CA MET A 1 -25.71 15.34 -3.42
C MET A 1 -24.48 15.26 -4.30
N SER A 2 -23.32 15.79 -3.87
CA SER A 2 -22.11 15.78 -4.70
C SER A 2 -21.70 14.33 -5.00
N GLN A 3 -21.29 14.03 -6.23
CA GLN A 3 -20.92 12.67 -6.64
C GLN A 3 -19.90 12.01 -5.71
N ALA A 4 -19.04 12.82 -5.07
CA ALA A 4 -18.11 12.39 -4.04
C ALA A 4 -18.77 11.78 -2.79
N GLN A 5 -19.87 12.36 -2.28
CA GLN A 5 -20.56 11.81 -1.10
C GLN A 5 -21.20 10.45 -1.38
N LEU A 6 -21.74 10.30 -2.60
CA LEU A 6 -22.39 9.07 -3.01
C LEU A 6 -21.36 7.97 -3.25
N TYR A 7 -20.23 8.30 -3.89
CA TYR A 7 -19.09 7.41 -4.05
C TYR A 7 -18.56 6.92 -2.69
N LEU A 8 -18.37 7.83 -1.72
CA LEU A 8 -17.91 7.46 -0.37
C LEU A 8 -18.86 6.51 0.34
N LYS A 9 -20.19 6.76 0.29
CA LYS A 9 -21.19 5.84 0.87
C LYS A 9 -21.11 4.44 0.27
N VAL A 10 -20.92 4.36 -1.04
CA VAL A 10 -20.77 3.09 -1.75
C VAL A 10 -19.47 2.40 -1.32
N CYS A 11 -18.35 3.11 -1.23
CA CYS A 11 -17.08 2.56 -0.73
C CYS A 11 -17.18 2.01 0.71
N TYR A 12 -17.95 2.65 1.60
CA TYR A 12 -18.16 2.13 2.96
C TYR A 12 -18.89 0.78 2.95
N LEU A 13 -19.85 0.57 2.05
CA LEU A 13 -20.50 -0.74 1.88
C LEU A 13 -19.51 -1.80 1.36
N GLY A 14 -18.52 -1.38 0.56
CA GLY A 14 -17.46 -2.24 0.04
C GLY A 14 -16.38 -2.65 1.03
N MET A 15 -16.32 -2.05 2.24
CA MET A 15 -15.25 -2.34 3.20
C MET A 15 -15.26 -3.80 3.68
N ILE A 16 -16.44 -4.37 3.93
CA ILE A 16 -16.58 -5.73 4.45
C ILE A 16 -15.94 -6.76 3.50
N PRO A 17 -16.34 -6.86 2.21
CA PRO A 17 -15.72 -7.80 1.28
C PRO A 17 -14.23 -7.50 1.07
N SER A 18 -13.81 -6.23 1.12
CA SER A 18 -12.40 -5.85 1.00
C SER A 18 -11.53 -6.38 2.14
N ILE A 19 -12.00 -6.26 3.39
CA ILE A 19 -11.31 -6.80 4.57
C ILE A 19 -11.25 -8.32 4.47
N MET A 20 -12.35 -8.96 4.09
CA MET A 20 -12.44 -10.41 4.00
C MET A 20 -11.49 -10.99 2.95
N TYR A 21 -11.38 -10.34 1.79
CA TYR A 21 -10.40 -10.68 0.77
C TYR A 21 -8.95 -10.44 1.23
N ASN A 22 -8.66 -9.29 1.84
CA ASN A 22 -7.31 -8.98 2.34
C ASN A 22 -6.85 -9.96 3.44
N MET A 23 -7.74 -10.33 4.37
CA MET A 23 -7.45 -11.33 5.38
C MET A 23 -7.24 -12.72 4.76
N GLY A 24 -8.14 -13.18 3.89
CA GLY A 24 -8.04 -14.50 3.28
C GLY A 24 -6.80 -14.67 2.41
N THR A 25 -6.45 -13.65 1.61
CA THR A 25 -5.20 -13.66 0.83
C THR A 25 -3.96 -13.50 1.72
N GLY A 26 -4.07 -12.81 2.85
CA GLY A 26 -3.02 -12.76 3.87
C GLY A 26 -2.72 -14.14 4.46
N ILE A 27 -3.76 -14.92 4.79
CA ILE A 27 -3.63 -16.29 5.30
C ILE A 27 -3.00 -17.21 4.24
N LEU A 28 -3.51 -17.21 3.01
CA LEU A 28 -2.96 -18.02 1.92
C LEU A 28 -1.47 -17.72 1.67
N ARG A 29 -1.11 -16.43 1.67
CA ARG A 29 0.29 -16.00 1.57
C ARG A 29 1.12 -16.44 2.77
N ALA A 30 0.61 -16.33 3.99
CA ALA A 30 1.31 -16.76 5.21
C ALA A 30 1.64 -18.26 5.20
N VAL A 31 0.81 -19.08 4.55
CA VAL A 31 1.06 -20.52 4.34
C VAL A 31 2.02 -20.79 3.18
N GLY A 32 2.27 -19.80 2.32
CA GLY A 32 3.15 -19.90 1.15
C GLY A 32 2.41 -20.20 -0.16
N ASP A 33 1.08 -20.27 -0.15
CA ASP A 33 0.29 -20.39 -1.37
C ASP A 33 0.12 -19.02 -2.04
N SER A 34 0.97 -18.77 -3.03
CA SER A 34 0.97 -17.55 -3.84
C SER A 34 0.18 -17.70 -5.15
N ARG A 35 -0.16 -18.93 -5.55
CA ARG A 35 -0.85 -19.18 -6.84
C ARG A 35 -2.35 -18.94 -6.73
N ARG A 36 -3.00 -19.44 -5.67
CA ARG A 36 -4.45 -19.26 -5.51
C ARG A 36 -4.87 -17.79 -5.39
N PRO A 37 -4.20 -16.94 -4.56
CA PRO A 37 -4.51 -15.51 -4.51
C PRO A 37 -4.37 -14.82 -5.88
N LEU A 38 -3.38 -15.21 -6.69
CA LEU A 38 -3.18 -14.66 -8.03
C LEU A 38 -4.34 -15.00 -8.96
N TYR A 39 -4.79 -16.25 -8.98
CA TYR A 39 -5.95 -16.65 -9.79
C TYR A 39 -7.24 -15.96 -9.36
N PHE A 40 -7.46 -15.77 -8.05
CA PHE A 40 -8.62 -15.03 -7.55
C PHE A 40 -8.57 -13.56 -7.95
N LEU A 41 -7.38 -12.94 -7.90
CA LEU A 41 -7.20 -11.57 -8.36
C LEU A 41 -7.51 -11.44 -9.86
N ILE A 42 -7.01 -12.36 -10.69
CA ILE A 42 -7.30 -12.36 -12.14
C ILE A 42 -8.80 -12.52 -12.39
N ALA A 43 -9.46 -13.47 -11.73
CA ALA A 43 -10.90 -13.69 -11.87
C ALA A 43 -11.70 -12.44 -11.43
N ALA A 44 -11.31 -11.81 -10.33
CA ALA A 44 -11.92 -10.58 -9.83
C ALA A 44 -11.74 -9.42 -10.82
N SER A 45 -10.53 -9.25 -11.39
CA SER A 45 -10.26 -8.21 -12.38
C SER A 45 -11.06 -8.40 -13.67
N ILE A 46 -11.18 -9.64 -14.17
CA ILE A 46 -12.01 -9.94 -15.34
C ILE A 46 -13.49 -9.64 -15.04
N THR A 47 -13.96 -10.05 -13.87
CA THR A 47 -15.34 -9.78 -13.43
C THR A 47 -15.58 -8.26 -13.30
N ASN A 48 -14.58 -7.51 -12.84
CA ASN A 48 -14.63 -6.05 -12.71
C ASN A 48 -14.77 -5.36 -14.06
N ILE A 49 -13.96 -5.74 -15.04
CA ILE A 49 -14.05 -5.17 -16.40
C ILE A 49 -15.41 -5.48 -17.02
N ALA A 50 -15.93 -6.70 -16.84
CA ALA A 50 -17.23 -7.09 -17.36
C ALA A 50 -18.39 -6.30 -16.71
N LEU A 51 -18.35 -6.12 -15.39
CA LEU A 51 -19.35 -5.36 -14.64
C LEU A 51 -19.27 -3.86 -14.95
N ASP A 52 -18.07 -3.31 -15.10
CA ASP A 52 -17.88 -1.91 -15.47
C ASP A 52 -18.44 -1.64 -16.87
N PHE A 53 -18.20 -2.54 -17.84
CA PHE A 53 -18.81 -2.43 -19.16
C PHE A 53 -20.35 -2.47 -19.06
N LEU A 54 -20.90 -3.39 -18.26
CA LEU A 54 -22.34 -3.51 -18.07
C LEU A 54 -22.96 -2.26 -17.41
N PHE A 55 -22.43 -1.77 -16.30
CA PHE A 55 -23.03 -0.66 -15.57
C PHE A 55 -22.75 0.71 -16.18
N VAL A 56 -21.57 0.89 -16.79
CA VAL A 56 -21.17 2.18 -17.36
C VAL A 56 -21.68 2.34 -18.79
N VAL A 57 -21.51 1.32 -19.64
CA VAL A 57 -21.87 1.42 -21.07
C VAL A 57 -23.36 1.12 -21.28
N VAL A 58 -23.94 0.13 -20.60
CA VAL A 58 -25.34 -0.27 -20.82
C VAL A 58 -26.31 0.52 -19.94
N MET A 59 -26.02 0.68 -18.65
CA MET A 59 -26.93 1.38 -17.71
C MET A 59 -26.64 2.88 -17.56
N HIS A 60 -25.60 3.42 -18.20
CA HIS A 60 -25.17 4.83 -18.12
C HIS A 60 -25.03 5.38 -16.68
N MET A 61 -24.74 4.53 -15.70
CA MET A 61 -24.67 4.92 -14.29
C MET A 61 -23.38 5.68 -13.91
N GLY A 62 -22.54 6.08 -14.89
CA GLY A 62 -21.35 6.90 -14.67
C GLY A 62 -20.46 6.41 -13.53
N VAL A 63 -20.09 7.32 -12.61
CA VAL A 63 -19.23 7.04 -11.44
C VAL A 63 -19.84 6.00 -10.48
N LEU A 64 -21.17 5.95 -10.42
CA LEU A 64 -21.90 5.00 -9.59
C LEU A 64 -21.75 3.56 -10.06
N GLY A 65 -21.81 3.36 -11.38
CA GLY A 65 -21.62 2.05 -12.00
C GLY A 65 -20.24 1.48 -11.72
N VAL A 66 -19.20 2.31 -11.83
CA VAL A 66 -17.81 1.91 -11.54
C VAL A 66 -17.63 1.49 -10.07
N ALA A 67 -18.21 2.25 -9.15
CA ALA A 67 -18.12 1.95 -7.71
C ALA A 67 -18.81 0.60 -7.38
N LEU A 68 -19.99 0.35 -7.95
CA LEU A 68 -20.71 -0.92 -7.77
C LEU A 68 -19.98 -2.10 -8.42
N GLY A 69 -19.45 -1.93 -9.63
CA GLY A 69 -18.65 -2.95 -10.32
C GLY A 69 -17.44 -3.36 -9.49
N THR A 70 -16.77 -2.38 -8.86
CA THR A 70 -15.62 -2.62 -7.97
C THR A 70 -16.01 -3.43 -6.73
N ILE A 71 -17.12 -3.09 -6.07
CA ILE A 71 -17.57 -3.78 -4.85
C ILE A 71 -18.00 -5.21 -5.15
N LEU A 72 -18.75 -5.41 -6.22
CA LEU A 72 -19.20 -6.75 -6.63
C LEU A 72 -18.00 -7.64 -6.98
N SER A 73 -17.00 -7.09 -7.65
CA SER A 73 -15.79 -7.82 -8.00
C SER A 73 -14.95 -8.19 -6.78
N GLN A 74 -14.81 -7.26 -5.82
CA GLN A 74 -14.18 -7.57 -4.53
C GLN A 74 -14.98 -8.60 -3.74
N THR A 75 -16.32 -8.59 -3.84
CA THR A 75 -17.18 -9.59 -3.21
C THR A 75 -16.95 -10.96 -3.82
N VAL A 76 -16.88 -11.07 -5.16
CA VAL A 76 -16.53 -12.32 -5.85
C VAL A 76 -15.15 -12.83 -5.41
N ALA A 77 -14.16 -11.94 -5.34
CA ALA A 77 -12.82 -12.28 -4.86
C ALA A 77 -12.83 -12.81 -3.41
N ALA A 78 -13.58 -12.15 -2.52
CA ALA A 78 -13.73 -12.53 -1.13
C ALA A 78 -14.42 -13.90 -0.98
N VAL A 79 -15.50 -14.12 -1.73
CA VAL A 79 -16.23 -15.40 -1.74
C VAL A 79 -15.35 -16.53 -2.26
N LEU A 80 -14.64 -16.34 -3.37
CA LEU A 80 -13.71 -17.33 -3.92
C LEU A 80 -12.60 -17.68 -2.93
N THR A 81 -12.05 -16.67 -2.27
CA THR A 81 -11.00 -16.84 -1.25
C THR A 81 -11.53 -17.63 -0.05
N MET A 82 -12.74 -17.33 0.41
CA MET A 82 -13.38 -18.02 1.54
C MET A 82 -13.72 -19.47 1.20
N LEU A 83 -14.26 -19.73 0.01
CA LEU A 83 -14.52 -21.09 -0.48
C LEU A 83 -13.24 -21.92 -0.58
N SER A 84 -12.14 -21.31 -1.04
CA SER A 84 -10.83 -21.98 -1.07
C SER A 84 -10.33 -22.32 0.34
N LEU A 85 -10.56 -21.45 1.32
CA LEU A 85 -10.17 -21.68 2.72
C LEU A 85 -10.99 -22.80 3.37
N ILE A 86 -12.28 -22.91 3.04
CA ILE A 86 -13.18 -23.96 3.56
C ILE A 86 -12.89 -25.32 2.90
N LYS A 87 -12.62 -25.34 1.59
CA LYS A 87 -12.36 -26.58 0.82
C LYS A 87 -10.97 -27.17 1.03
N THR A 88 -10.06 -26.47 1.70
CA THR A 88 -8.70 -26.98 1.89
C THR A 88 -8.64 -27.91 3.11
N GLU A 89 -8.03 -29.10 2.94
CA GLU A 89 -7.84 -30.09 4.01
C GLU A 89 -6.59 -29.87 4.88
N ASN A 90 -5.83 -28.79 4.65
CA ASN A 90 -4.64 -28.48 5.44
C ASN A 90 -4.98 -27.75 6.75
N CYS A 91 -3.99 -27.55 7.63
CA CYS A 91 -4.11 -26.91 8.96
C CYS A 91 -4.74 -25.51 9.00
N TYR A 92 -5.05 -24.89 7.86
CA TYR A 92 -5.70 -23.58 7.73
C TYR A 92 -7.17 -23.69 7.28
N ARG A 93 -7.76 -24.88 7.36
CA ARG A 93 -9.18 -25.10 7.05
C ARG A 93 -10.07 -24.18 7.88
N PHE A 94 -10.91 -23.43 7.20
CA PHE A 94 -11.86 -22.54 7.87
C PHE A 94 -13.12 -23.32 8.28
N GLU A 95 -13.28 -23.57 9.58
CA GLU A 95 -14.46 -24.23 10.14
C GLU A 95 -15.34 -23.22 10.90
N TRP A 96 -16.46 -22.83 10.29
CA TRP A 96 -17.43 -21.88 10.85
C TRP A 96 -17.92 -22.26 12.26
N MET A 97 -18.02 -23.56 12.56
CA MET A 97 -18.53 -24.08 13.82
C MET A 97 -17.48 -24.15 14.94
N GLN A 98 -16.19 -23.95 14.67
CA GLN A 98 -15.13 -24.00 15.67
C GLN A 98 -14.58 -22.62 16.05
N MET A 99 -15.28 -21.55 15.69
CA MET A 99 -14.85 -20.18 15.96
C MET A 99 -14.83 -19.91 17.48
N ARG A 100 -13.63 -19.93 18.08
CA ARG A 100 -13.42 -19.63 19.50
C ARG A 100 -12.70 -18.29 19.64
N PHE A 101 -13.16 -17.47 20.58
CA PHE A 101 -12.46 -16.25 20.95
C PHE A 101 -11.28 -16.60 21.85
N ASP A 102 -10.08 -16.44 21.32
CA ASP A 102 -8.83 -16.60 22.05
C ASP A 102 -8.26 -15.20 22.36
N GLY A 103 -8.43 -14.76 23.62
CA GLY A 103 -7.94 -13.46 24.11
C GLY A 103 -6.43 -13.23 23.91
N PRO A 104 -5.55 -14.18 24.25
CA PRO A 104 -4.11 -14.02 24.02
C PRO A 104 -3.77 -13.82 22.53
N VAL A 105 -4.35 -14.62 21.63
CA VAL A 105 -4.12 -14.46 20.18
C VAL A 105 -4.65 -13.10 19.69
N LEU A 106 -5.84 -12.70 20.13
CA LEU A 106 -6.43 -11.41 19.77
C LEU A 106 -5.54 -10.24 20.20
N THR A 107 -5.00 -10.29 21.42
CA THR A 107 -4.10 -9.24 21.94
C THR A 107 -2.83 -9.13 21.12
N GLN A 108 -2.27 -10.26 20.67
CA GLN A 108 -1.09 -10.26 19.80
C GLN A 108 -1.39 -9.67 18.43
N ILE A 109 -2.55 -9.99 17.83
CA ILE A 109 -2.99 -9.40 16.55
C ILE A 109 -3.17 -7.88 16.70
N VAL A 110 -3.85 -7.42 17.75
CA VAL A 110 -4.07 -5.98 17.98
C VAL A 110 -2.75 -5.26 18.22
N ARG A 111 -1.81 -5.84 18.98
CA ARG A 111 -0.51 -5.23 19.24
C ARG A 111 0.35 -5.03 17.98
N ILE A 112 0.19 -5.88 16.96
CA ILE A 112 0.88 -5.76 15.67
C ILE A 112 0.08 -4.88 14.71
N GLY A 113 -1.25 -5.02 14.68
CA GLY A 113 -2.14 -4.33 13.76
C GLY A 113 -2.32 -2.85 14.11
N LEU A 114 -2.41 -2.49 15.39
CA LEU A 114 -2.57 -1.11 15.85
C LEU A 114 -1.44 -0.18 15.37
N PRO A 115 -0.14 -0.50 15.56
CA PRO A 115 0.93 0.35 15.04
C PRO A 115 0.96 0.40 13.51
N ALA A 116 0.69 -0.71 12.81
CA ALA A 116 0.65 -0.74 11.35
C ALA A 116 -0.52 0.10 10.77
N GLY A 117 -1.68 0.06 11.43
CA GLY A 117 -2.83 0.88 11.10
C GLY A 117 -2.55 2.36 11.34
N LEU A 118 -1.99 2.71 12.49
CA LEU A 118 -1.60 4.08 12.81
C LEU A 118 -0.58 4.63 11.81
N GLN A 119 0.42 3.82 11.45
CA GLN A 119 1.40 4.15 10.41
C GLN A 119 0.72 4.47 9.06
N SER A 120 -0.28 3.69 8.66
CA SER A 120 -1.02 3.89 7.41
C SER A 120 -1.86 5.18 7.42
N VAL A 121 -2.45 5.51 8.58
CA VAL A 121 -3.19 6.77 8.76
C VAL A 121 -2.23 7.97 8.70
N MET A 122 -1.09 7.89 9.38
CA MET A 122 -0.07 8.96 9.35
C MET A 122 0.47 9.19 7.92
N TYR A 123 0.69 8.10 7.16
CA TYR A 123 1.10 8.19 5.77
C TYR A 123 0.04 8.85 4.89
N SER A 124 -1.23 8.47 5.05
CA SER A 124 -2.34 9.04 4.28
C SER A 124 -2.55 10.52 4.59
N LEU A 125 -2.48 10.90 5.86
CA LEU A 125 -2.57 12.30 6.30
C LEU A 125 -1.43 13.13 5.71
N SER A 126 -0.20 12.60 5.77
CA SER A 126 0.97 13.24 5.17
C SER A 126 0.78 13.47 3.66
N ASN A 127 0.25 12.47 2.94
CA ASN A 127 -0.01 12.59 1.50
C ASN A 127 -1.12 13.63 1.20
N MET A 128 -2.15 13.72 2.04
CA MET A 128 -3.21 14.72 1.89
C MET A 128 -2.68 16.15 2.09
N VAL A 129 -1.82 16.38 3.08
CA VAL A 129 -1.22 17.70 3.32
C VAL A 129 -0.35 18.12 2.13
N VAL A 130 0.51 17.21 1.64
CA VAL A 130 1.35 17.49 0.45
C VAL A 130 0.49 17.78 -0.77
N GLN A 131 -0.53 16.96 -1.04
CA GLN A 131 -1.43 17.18 -2.17
C GLN A 131 -2.16 18.53 -2.06
N GLY A 132 -2.59 18.91 -0.85
CA GLY A 132 -3.20 20.20 -0.58
C GLY A 132 -2.27 21.38 -0.90
N SER A 133 -0.99 21.29 -0.50
CA SER A 133 0.02 22.30 -0.85
C SER A 133 0.31 22.34 -2.34
N VAL A 134 0.43 21.19 -3.00
CA VAL A 134 0.69 21.09 -4.46
C VAL A 134 -0.45 21.73 -5.26
N ASN A 135 -1.69 21.56 -4.82
CA ASN A 135 -2.86 22.17 -5.48
C ASN A 135 -2.82 23.71 -5.45
N ALA A 136 -2.10 24.34 -4.51
CA ALA A 136 -1.95 25.79 -4.44
C ALA A 136 -0.95 26.36 -5.46
N PHE A 137 -0.03 25.54 -6.02
CA PHE A 137 1.01 25.98 -6.96
C PHE A 137 0.56 26.02 -8.44
N GLY A 138 -0.73 25.78 -8.71
CA GLY A 138 -1.33 25.89 -10.04
C GLY A 138 -1.38 24.59 -10.85
N THR A 139 -2.18 24.61 -11.93
CA THR A 139 -2.58 23.43 -12.71
C THR A 139 -1.42 22.68 -13.36
N ASN A 140 -0.38 23.39 -13.82
CA ASN A 140 0.79 22.77 -14.45
C ASN A 140 1.60 21.92 -13.45
N VAL A 141 1.69 22.37 -12.19
CA VAL A 141 2.39 21.64 -11.12
C VAL A 141 1.61 20.40 -10.72
N VAL A 142 0.29 20.51 -10.62
CA VAL A 142 -0.59 19.37 -10.33
C VAL A 142 -0.51 18.31 -11.44
N ALA A 143 -0.46 18.71 -12.70
CA ALA A 143 -0.31 17.80 -13.84
C ALA A 143 1.04 17.06 -13.80
N ALA A 144 2.14 17.78 -13.56
CA ALA A 144 3.47 17.19 -13.41
C ALA A 144 3.54 16.24 -12.20
N TYR A 145 2.99 16.64 -11.06
CA TYR A 145 2.91 15.81 -9.85
C TYR A 145 2.09 14.54 -10.06
N THR A 146 0.99 14.61 -10.82
CA THR A 146 0.14 13.45 -11.13
C THR A 146 0.87 12.46 -12.05
N ALA A 147 1.58 12.96 -13.07
CA ALA A 147 2.40 12.11 -13.94
C ALA A 147 3.51 11.41 -13.16
N TYR A 148 4.19 12.15 -12.27
CA TYR A 148 5.16 11.60 -11.34
C TYR A 148 4.55 10.55 -10.41
N GLY A 149 3.40 10.84 -9.80
CA GLY A 149 2.73 9.95 -8.85
C GLY A 149 2.41 8.57 -9.44
N LYS A 150 2.20 8.47 -10.76
CA LYS A 150 2.04 7.18 -11.44
C LYS A 150 3.35 6.39 -11.48
N ILE A 151 4.47 7.04 -11.79
CA ILE A 151 5.80 6.41 -11.76
C ILE A 151 6.12 5.98 -10.32
N ASP A 152 5.91 6.88 -9.35
CA ASP A 152 6.07 6.67 -7.90
C ASP A 152 5.35 5.37 -7.46
N SER A 153 4.10 5.20 -7.88
CA SER A 153 3.28 4.04 -7.50
C SER A 153 3.82 2.68 -7.97
N VAL A 154 4.50 2.61 -9.12
CA VAL A 154 5.06 1.35 -9.67
C VAL A 154 6.22 0.84 -8.81
N PHE A 155 7.12 1.74 -8.43
CA PHE A 155 8.20 1.39 -7.51
C PHE A 155 7.66 1.03 -6.14
N TRP A 156 6.68 1.79 -5.62
CA TRP A 156 6.08 1.50 -4.32
C TRP A 156 5.44 0.11 -4.28
N MET A 157 4.71 -0.27 -5.34
CA MET A 157 4.12 -1.60 -5.50
C MET A 157 5.19 -2.70 -5.55
N SER A 158 6.29 -2.46 -6.27
CA SER A 158 7.42 -3.40 -6.37
C SER A 158 8.07 -3.63 -5.00
N MET A 159 8.37 -2.55 -4.28
CA MET A 159 8.94 -2.61 -2.93
C MET A 159 8.00 -3.33 -1.95
N ASN A 160 6.69 -3.04 -2.01
CA ASN A 160 5.71 -3.71 -1.15
C ASN A 160 5.66 -5.22 -1.41
N SER A 161 5.71 -5.63 -2.67
CA SER A 161 5.67 -7.04 -3.06
C SER A 161 6.85 -7.83 -2.49
N PHE A 162 8.07 -7.27 -2.58
CA PHE A 162 9.25 -7.86 -1.95
C PHE A 162 9.17 -7.85 -0.42
N GLY A 163 8.70 -6.76 0.18
CA GLY A 163 8.52 -6.64 1.63
C GLY A 163 7.60 -7.74 2.17
N LEU A 164 6.43 -7.92 1.56
CA LEU A 164 5.48 -8.99 1.90
C LEU A 164 6.08 -10.39 1.74
N ALA A 165 6.84 -10.63 0.67
CA ALA A 165 7.51 -11.91 0.44
C ALA A 165 8.56 -12.21 1.52
N ILE A 166 9.42 -11.23 1.83
CA ILE A 166 10.47 -11.35 2.86
C ILE A 166 9.81 -11.57 4.23
N THR A 167 8.82 -10.76 4.61
CA THR A 167 8.11 -10.91 5.89
C THR A 167 7.47 -12.30 6.02
N THR A 168 6.87 -12.81 4.96
CA THR A 168 6.27 -14.15 4.94
C THR A 168 7.32 -15.24 5.16
N VAL A 169 8.41 -15.21 4.38
CA VAL A 169 9.49 -16.22 4.48
C VAL A 169 10.18 -16.14 5.84
N VAL A 170 10.44 -14.94 6.35
CA VAL A 170 11.00 -14.73 7.70
C VAL A 170 10.04 -15.26 8.76
N GLY A 171 8.75 -14.93 8.68
CA GLY A 171 7.73 -15.41 9.62
C GLY A 171 7.64 -16.93 9.68
N GLN A 172 7.65 -17.60 8.52
CA GLN A 172 7.65 -19.07 8.44
C GLN A 172 8.93 -19.68 9.04
N ASN A 173 10.12 -19.16 8.69
CA ASN A 173 11.38 -19.70 9.19
C ASN A 173 11.60 -19.41 10.69
N PHE A 174 11.13 -18.26 11.17
CA PHE A 174 11.17 -17.89 12.58
C PHE A 174 10.23 -18.80 13.40
N GLY A 175 9.01 -19.05 12.92
CA GLY A 175 8.09 -20.01 13.54
C GLY A 175 8.64 -21.44 13.57
N ALA A 176 9.40 -21.85 12.56
CA ALA A 176 10.07 -23.14 12.49
C ALA A 176 11.42 -23.20 13.26
N ARG A 177 11.79 -22.15 14.00
CA ARG A 177 13.07 -22.00 14.74
C ARG A 177 14.34 -22.12 13.86
N LYS A 178 14.24 -21.88 12.55
CA LYS A 178 15.35 -21.97 11.58
C LYS A 178 16.05 -20.62 11.41
N TYR A 179 16.69 -20.11 12.46
CA TYR A 179 17.29 -18.78 12.47
C TYR A 179 18.42 -18.58 11.45
N ASP A 180 19.14 -19.64 11.08
CA ASP A 180 20.18 -19.57 10.03
C ASP A 180 19.59 -19.19 8.67
N ARG A 181 18.39 -19.70 8.36
CA ARG A 181 17.68 -19.31 7.13
C ARG A 181 17.18 -17.88 7.20
N VAL A 182 16.79 -17.39 8.38
CA VAL A 182 16.43 -15.96 8.57
C VAL A 182 17.64 -15.08 8.28
N LYS A 183 18.82 -15.39 8.83
CA LYS A 183 20.07 -14.65 8.53
C LYS A 183 20.41 -14.69 7.05
N LYS A 184 20.18 -15.82 6.38
CA LYS A 184 20.39 -15.96 4.92
C LYS A 184 19.39 -15.14 4.09
N VAL A 185 18.14 -14.97 4.54
CA VAL A 185 17.17 -14.10 3.86
C VAL A 185 17.59 -12.63 3.94
N PHE A 186 18.18 -12.20 5.06
CA PHE A 186 18.75 -10.86 5.18
C PHE A 186 20.11 -10.69 4.49
N GLY A 187 20.94 -11.74 4.48
CA GLY A 187 22.32 -11.71 3.99
C GLY A 187 22.56 -12.24 2.58
N SER A 188 21.56 -12.79 1.89
CA SER A 188 21.70 -13.35 0.54
C SER A 188 20.66 -12.78 -0.42
N VAL A 189 21.01 -12.80 -1.71
CA VAL A 189 20.29 -12.63 -2.98
C VAL A 189 18.93 -11.90 -3.02
N PRO A 190 17.84 -12.18 -2.26
CA PRO A 190 16.62 -11.34 -2.30
C PRO A 190 16.76 -9.96 -1.63
N ALA A 191 17.70 -9.79 -0.70
CA ALA A 191 17.95 -8.50 -0.08
C ALA A 191 18.59 -7.50 -1.07
N LEU A 192 19.45 -7.98 -1.97
CA LEU A 192 20.15 -7.14 -2.97
C LEU A 192 19.21 -6.40 -3.94
N PRO A 193 18.26 -7.04 -4.64
CA PRO A 193 17.31 -6.34 -5.50
C PRO A 193 16.35 -5.48 -4.68
N PHE A 194 15.99 -5.87 -3.46
CA PHE A 194 15.19 -5.03 -2.57
C PHE A 194 15.94 -3.73 -2.20
N TRP A 195 17.19 -3.84 -1.75
CA TRP A 195 18.05 -2.70 -1.45
C TRP A 195 18.37 -1.89 -2.71
N ALA A 196 18.63 -2.51 -3.85
CA ALA A 196 18.87 -1.82 -5.11
C ALA A 196 17.64 -1.01 -5.57
N LEU A 197 16.43 -1.55 -5.40
CA LEU A 197 15.18 -0.81 -5.66
C LEU A 197 14.99 0.34 -4.66
N VAL A 198 15.32 0.11 -3.39
CA VAL A 198 15.30 1.15 -2.33
C VAL A 198 16.28 2.27 -2.64
N TYR A 199 17.49 1.95 -3.11
CA TYR A 199 18.51 2.94 -3.49
C TYR A 199 18.17 3.64 -4.81
N CYS A 200 17.66 2.91 -5.80
CA CYS A 200 17.19 3.48 -7.08
C CYS A 200 16.04 4.46 -6.84
N TRP A 201 15.10 4.10 -5.98
CA TRP A 201 14.02 4.98 -5.53
C TRP A 201 14.54 6.26 -4.86
N GLN A 202 15.45 6.12 -3.89
CA GLN A 202 16.05 7.27 -3.22
C GLN A 202 16.80 8.19 -4.20
N TRP A 203 17.46 7.59 -5.20
CA TRP A 203 18.20 8.34 -6.21
C TRP A 203 17.26 9.12 -7.14
N LEU A 204 16.14 8.51 -7.54
CA LEU A 204 15.07 9.19 -8.28
C LEU A 204 14.50 10.35 -7.46
N CYS A 205 14.12 10.12 -6.20
CA CYS A 205 13.64 11.19 -5.31
C CYS A 205 14.67 12.33 -5.15
N ARG A 206 15.97 12.04 -5.15
CA ARG A 206 17.03 13.07 -5.14
C ARG A 206 17.03 13.89 -6.43
N LEU A 207 16.93 13.26 -7.58
CA LEU A 207 16.83 13.96 -8.87
C LEU A 207 15.58 14.85 -8.92
N ASP A 208 14.47 14.39 -8.35
CA ASP A 208 13.22 15.14 -8.35
C ASP A 208 13.29 16.42 -7.52
N ILE A 209 13.86 16.35 -6.31
CA ILE A 209 14.04 17.54 -5.48
C ILE A 209 14.99 18.55 -6.13
N ILE A 210 16.03 18.07 -6.83
CA ILE A 210 16.97 18.93 -7.55
C ILE A 210 16.28 19.58 -8.77
N SER A 211 15.48 18.84 -9.52
CA SER A 211 14.73 19.34 -10.67
C SER A 211 13.70 20.41 -10.24
N ILE A 212 12.86 20.10 -9.24
CA ILE A 212 11.86 21.03 -8.68
C ILE A 212 12.55 22.26 -8.07
N GLY A 213 13.63 22.05 -7.32
CA GLY A 213 14.43 23.12 -6.73
C GLY A 213 15.07 24.05 -7.78
N SER A 214 15.49 23.49 -8.93
CA SER A 214 16.06 24.27 -10.04
C SER A 214 14.99 25.05 -10.82
N LEU A 215 13.80 24.47 -11.02
CA LEU A 215 12.67 25.10 -11.72
C LEU A 215 12.07 26.27 -10.95
N TYR A 216 12.07 26.20 -9.61
CA TYR A 216 11.48 27.22 -8.73
C TYR A 216 12.50 28.11 -8.03
N ARG A 217 13.81 27.95 -8.31
CA ARG A 217 14.90 28.75 -7.74
C ARG A 217 14.77 28.93 -6.22
N MET A 218 14.48 27.83 -5.50
CA MET A 218 14.28 27.82 -4.05
C MET A 218 15.53 27.28 -3.31
N PRO A 219 16.48 28.15 -2.89
CA PRO A 219 17.74 27.71 -2.28
C PRO A 219 17.55 27.02 -0.91
N LYS A 220 16.49 27.37 -0.16
CA LYS A 220 16.19 26.76 1.15
C LYS A 220 15.64 25.34 1.04
N LEU A 221 14.91 25.01 -0.04
CA LEU A 221 14.40 23.66 -0.27
C LEU A 221 15.55 22.70 -0.62
N LEU A 222 16.49 23.17 -1.44
CA LEU A 222 17.70 22.47 -1.82
C LEU A 222 18.61 22.17 -0.62
N SER A 223 18.81 23.13 0.29
CA SER A 223 19.64 22.90 1.49
C SER A 223 18.99 21.95 2.49
N LEU A 224 17.68 22.06 2.72
CA LEU A 224 16.92 21.15 3.59
C LEU A 224 16.92 19.72 3.04
N ALA A 225 16.63 19.55 1.75
CA ALA A 225 16.70 18.25 1.09
C ALA A 225 18.09 17.63 1.17
N TRP A 226 19.13 18.47 1.06
CA TRP A 226 20.50 17.99 1.12
C TRP A 226 20.89 17.50 2.53
N THR A 227 20.52 18.27 3.55
CA THR A 227 20.75 17.92 4.97
C THR A 227 19.96 16.68 5.40
N PHE A 228 18.75 16.52 4.86
CA PHE A 228 17.93 15.32 5.08
C PHE A 228 18.51 14.08 4.41
N CYS A 229 19.01 14.21 3.18
CA CYS A 229 19.71 13.12 2.49
C CYS A 229 20.93 12.62 3.25
N ILE A 230 21.69 13.52 3.88
CA ILE A 230 22.85 13.17 4.71
C ILE A 230 22.42 12.51 6.02
N SER A 231 21.35 12.98 6.68
CA SER A 231 20.81 12.32 7.87
C SER A 231 20.26 10.93 7.56
N TRP A 232 19.60 10.76 6.42
CA TRP A 232 19.03 9.46 6.03
C TRP A 232 20.11 8.41 5.78
N ASP A 233 21.19 8.80 5.10
CA ASP A 233 22.37 7.96 4.86
C ASP A 233 23.09 7.59 6.17
N ARG A 234 23.01 8.47 7.19
CA ARG A 234 23.67 8.27 8.49
C ARG A 234 22.83 7.46 9.50
N TYR A 235 21.50 7.46 9.40
CA TYR A 235 20.60 6.85 10.39
C TYR A 235 19.83 5.61 9.90
N GLY A 236 19.88 5.26 8.61
CA GLY A 236 19.22 4.05 8.09
C GLY A 236 17.73 3.97 8.43
N LEU A 237 17.06 5.13 8.48
CA LEU A 237 15.66 5.24 8.89
C LEU A 237 14.75 4.52 7.87
N PRO A 238 13.64 3.91 8.32
CA PRO A 238 12.74 3.21 7.40
C PRO A 238 12.10 4.14 6.36
N THR A 239 11.93 3.66 5.13
CA THR A 239 11.38 4.38 3.95
C THR A 239 10.07 5.14 4.21
N TYR A 240 9.22 4.69 5.13
CA TYR A 240 7.96 5.35 5.48
C TYR A 240 8.12 6.62 6.32
N TRP A 241 9.22 6.75 7.08
CA TRP A 241 9.55 8.01 7.77
C TRP A 241 9.96 9.12 6.81
N TRP A 242 10.32 8.78 5.57
CA TRP A 242 10.74 9.74 4.57
C TRP A 242 9.62 10.71 4.20
N LYS A 243 8.37 10.23 3.98
CA LYS A 243 7.24 11.13 3.70
C LYS A 243 6.88 11.98 4.92
N CYS A 244 6.80 11.42 6.12
CA CYS A 244 6.53 12.21 7.34
C CYS A 244 7.62 13.27 7.59
N SER A 245 8.90 12.93 7.39
CA SER A 245 10.02 13.86 7.53
C SER A 245 10.08 14.91 6.42
N ALA A 246 9.77 14.52 5.17
CA ALA A 246 9.64 15.45 4.07
C ALA A 246 8.47 16.43 4.32
N VAL A 247 7.31 15.96 4.79
CA VAL A 247 6.20 16.83 5.21
C VAL A 247 6.60 17.73 6.37
N ALA A 248 7.24 17.19 7.42
CA ALA A 248 7.65 17.94 8.60
C ALA A 248 8.67 19.07 8.30
N CYS A 249 9.37 19.03 7.17
CA CYS A 249 10.33 20.07 6.77
C CYS A 249 9.89 20.90 5.57
N VAL A 250 9.15 20.32 4.63
CA VAL A 250 8.58 21.03 3.48
C VAL A 250 7.40 21.91 3.93
N VAL A 251 6.58 21.46 4.89
CA VAL A 251 5.44 22.24 5.39
C VAL A 251 5.88 23.53 6.10
N PRO A 252 6.87 23.54 7.02
CA PRO A 252 7.40 24.80 7.57
C PRO A 252 8.09 25.67 6.51
N ALA A 253 8.81 25.06 5.56
CA ALA A 253 9.47 25.81 4.49
C ALA A 253 8.47 26.50 3.53
N ILE A 254 7.31 25.88 3.30
CA ILE A 254 6.19 26.44 2.51
C ILE A 254 5.41 27.49 3.33
N LEU A 255 5.14 27.24 4.62
CA LEU A 255 4.45 28.17 5.53
C LEU A 255 5.27 29.42 5.90
N SER A 256 6.59 29.40 5.66
CA SER A 256 7.48 30.54 5.92
C SER A 256 7.56 31.53 4.76
N PHE A 257 6.84 31.30 3.65
CA PHE A 257 6.67 32.28 2.59
C PHE A 257 5.41 33.10 2.86
N PRO A 258 5.52 34.44 3.02
CA PRO A 258 4.35 35.32 3.08
C PRO A 258 3.60 35.40 1.75
#